data_AF-A0A834ZAK0-F1
#
_entry.id   AF-A0A834ZAK0-F1
#
_cell.length_a   1.000
_cell.length_b   1.000
_cell.length_c   1.000
_cell.angle_alpha   90.00
_cell.angle_beta   90.00
_cell.angle_gamma   90.00
#
_symmetry.space_group_name_H-M   'P 1'
#
loop_
_entity.id
_entity.type
_entity.pdbx_description
1 polymer ?
#
loop_
_entity_poly.entity_id
_entity_poly.type
_entity_poly.pdbx_seq_one_letter_code
_entity_poly.pdbx_strand_id
1 'polypeptide(L)'
;MFVTRDTALIEKTCLTNQYPDLCVSTLKSDPTSINADTKGLAAIVINVAKDKYRYASDALQGSLQDLASDINNDASLQVSAAADYPNSCHNVFKGAPGLTYPSGLAQREELLVHLCGVAVGIINLLG
;
A
#
# COMPACT_ATOMS: atom_id res chain seq x y z
N MET A 1 -10.95 20.41 -26.75
CA MET A 1 -10.64 19.39 -25.72
C MET A 1 -9.16 19.55 -25.39
N PHE A 2 -8.82 20.17 -24.24
CA PHE A 2 -7.43 20.38 -23.85
C PHE A 2 -6.92 19.12 -23.16
N VAL A 3 -6.14 18.32 -23.87
CA VAL A 3 -5.26 17.34 -23.22
C VAL A 3 -4.22 18.18 -22.47
N THR A 4 -4.30 18.23 -21.14
CA THR A 4 -3.29 18.92 -20.33
C THR A 4 -1.93 18.28 -20.59
N ARG A 5 -0.89 19.11 -20.76
CA ARG A 5 0.50 18.63 -20.99
C ARG A 5 0.94 17.59 -19.94
N ASP A 6 0.35 17.65 -18.76
CA ASP A 6 0.67 16.87 -17.58
C ASP A 6 0.11 15.44 -17.66
N THR A 7 -1.09 15.28 -18.23
CA THR A 7 -1.64 13.95 -18.54
C THR A 7 -0.74 13.22 -19.54
N ALA A 8 -0.22 13.95 -20.53
CA ALA A 8 0.69 13.39 -21.52
C ALA A 8 2.06 13.00 -20.93
N LEU A 9 2.55 13.70 -19.91
CA LEU A 9 3.80 13.34 -19.23
C LEU A 9 3.63 12.07 -18.38
N ILE A 10 2.55 11.97 -17.61
CA ILE A 10 2.22 10.77 -16.83
C ILE A 10 2.05 9.57 -17.78
N GLU A 11 1.25 9.72 -18.83
CA GLU A 11 1.03 8.66 -19.82
C GLU A 11 2.35 8.25 -20.47
N LYS A 12 3.18 9.20 -20.93
CA LYS A 12 4.50 8.87 -21.51
C LYS A 12 5.42 8.16 -20.53
N THR A 13 5.49 8.63 -19.28
CA THR A 13 6.36 8.05 -18.24
C THR A 13 5.90 6.63 -17.90
N CYS A 14 4.59 6.44 -17.75
CA CYS A 14 4.01 5.13 -17.42
C CYS A 14 3.97 4.16 -18.59
N LEU A 15 3.87 4.63 -19.84
CA LEU A 15 3.97 3.79 -21.04
C LEU A 15 5.32 3.08 -21.14
N THR A 16 6.39 3.74 -20.69
CA THR A 16 7.73 3.13 -20.61
C THR A 16 7.96 2.33 -19.31
N ASN A 17 6.98 2.34 -18.41
CA ASN A 17 7.06 1.64 -17.14
C ASN A 17 6.63 0.18 -17.33
N GLN A 18 7.20 -0.69 -16.50
CA GLN A 18 6.86 -2.09 -16.42
C GLN A 18 5.38 -2.33 -16.00
N TYR A 19 4.74 -1.32 -15.40
CA TYR A 19 3.35 -1.33 -14.92
C TYR A 19 2.55 -0.09 -15.35
N PRO A 20 2.13 0.00 -16.61
CA PRO A 20 1.49 1.21 -17.11
C PRO A 20 0.22 1.57 -16.33
N ASP A 21 -0.68 0.61 -16.09
CA ASP A 21 -1.98 0.87 -15.45
C ASP A 21 -1.82 1.27 -13.97
N LEU A 22 -1.00 0.55 -13.22
CA LEU A 22 -0.76 0.85 -11.81
C LEU A 22 0.01 2.17 -11.65
N CYS A 23 0.99 2.44 -12.52
CA CYS A 23 1.70 3.73 -12.56
C CYS A 23 0.72 4.88 -12.81
N VAL A 24 -0.16 4.76 -13.81
CA VAL A 24 -1.16 5.78 -14.13
C VAL A 24 -2.15 5.95 -12.98
N SER A 25 -2.68 4.87 -12.42
CA SER A 25 -3.63 4.93 -11.30
C SER A 25 -3.01 5.57 -10.06
N THR A 26 -1.78 5.17 -9.70
CA THR A 26 -1.04 5.74 -8.56
C THR A 26 -0.82 7.23 -8.75
N LEU A 27 -0.27 7.64 -9.90
CA LEU A 27 0.04 9.04 -10.15
C LEU A 27 -1.22 9.90 -10.29
N LYS A 28 -2.27 9.43 -10.97
CA LYS A 28 -3.55 10.17 -11.08
C LYS A 28 -4.27 10.31 -9.74
N SER A 29 -4.00 9.44 -8.77
CA SER A 29 -4.58 9.53 -7.43
C SER A 29 -3.93 10.62 -6.56
N ASP A 30 -2.71 11.07 -6.91
CA ASP A 30 -2.00 12.11 -6.18
C ASP A 30 -2.14 13.46 -6.91
N PRO A 31 -2.84 14.46 -6.34
CA PRO A 31 -3.03 15.75 -7.01
C PRO A 31 -1.73 16.52 -7.25
N THR A 32 -0.64 16.18 -6.54
CA THR A 32 0.68 16.80 -6.74
C THR A 32 1.37 16.31 -8.01
N SER A 33 0.90 15.21 -8.61
CA SER A 33 1.45 14.65 -9.86
C SER A 33 1.33 15.61 -11.04
N ILE A 34 0.35 16.51 -11.03
CA ILE A 34 0.06 17.42 -12.15
C ILE A 34 1.19 18.41 -12.41
N ASN A 35 1.98 18.76 -11.39
CA ASN A 35 3.09 19.71 -11.50
C ASN A 35 4.46 19.03 -11.36
N ALA A 36 4.49 17.69 -11.27
CA ALA A 36 5.70 16.93 -11.03
C ALA A 36 6.46 16.65 -12.34
N ASP A 37 7.78 16.84 -12.31
CA ASP A 37 8.67 16.26 -13.32
C ASP A 37 8.85 14.75 -13.09
N THR A 38 9.61 14.07 -13.94
CA THR A 38 9.83 12.61 -13.81
C THR A 38 10.44 12.21 -12.46
N LYS A 39 11.25 13.07 -11.85
CA LYS A 39 11.80 12.86 -10.51
C LYS A 39 10.71 12.99 -9.44
N GLY A 40 9.84 13.99 -9.55
CA GLY A 40 8.66 14.15 -8.70
C GLY A 40 7.70 12.97 -8.81
N LEU A 41 7.42 12.48 -10.02
CA LEU A 41 6.59 11.28 -10.24
C LEU A 41 7.20 10.05 -9.56
N ALA A 42 8.52 9.85 -9.68
CA ALA A 42 9.21 8.77 -8.97
C ALA A 42 9.12 8.92 -7.44
N ALA A 43 9.26 10.14 -6.92
CA ALA A 43 9.12 10.42 -5.49
C ALA A 43 7.70 10.13 -4.98
N ILE A 44 6.67 10.45 -5.75
CA ILE A 44 5.27 10.10 -5.44
C ILE A 44 5.11 8.59 -5.31
N VAL A 45 5.58 7.82 -6.30
CA VAL A 45 5.47 6.34 -6.26
C VAL A 45 6.23 5.76 -5.06
N ILE A 46 7.41 6.28 -4.75
CA ILE A 46 8.19 5.87 -3.56
C ILE A 46 7.44 6.18 -2.26
N ASN A 47 6.82 7.37 -2.16
CA ASN A 47 6.01 7.74 -1.00
C ASN A 47 4.78 6.84 -0.86
N VAL A 48 4.07 6.53 -1.95
CA VAL A 48 2.94 5.61 -1.93
C VAL A 48 3.37 4.22 -1.43
N ALA A 49 4.52 3.71 -1.91
CA ALA A 49 5.05 2.43 -1.45
C ALA A 49 5.39 2.45 0.06
N LYS A 50 6.02 3.53 0.54
CA LYS A 50 6.29 3.74 1.97
C LYS A 50 5.00 3.82 2.79
N ASP A 51 4.00 4.54 2.29
CA ASP A 51 2.74 4.76 3.00
C ASP A 51 1.95 3.48 3.21
N LYS A 52 2.04 2.48 2.32
CA LYS A 52 1.43 1.16 2.56
C LYS A 52 1.89 0.54 3.89
N TYR A 53 3.19 0.51 4.16
CA TYR A 53 3.69 -0.03 5.44
C TYR A 53 3.33 0.87 6.63
N ARG A 54 3.31 2.19 6.43
CA ARG A 54 2.87 3.13 7.47
C ARG A 54 1.41 2.91 7.84
N TYR A 55 0.51 2.74 6.87
CA TYR A 55 -0.91 2.48 7.15
C TYR A 55 -1.13 1.16 7.91
N ALA A 56 -0.33 0.12 7.64
CA ALA A 56 -0.34 -1.09 8.46
C ALA A 56 0.05 -0.78 9.92
N SER A 57 1.11 -0.01 10.12
CA SER A 57 1.55 0.41 11.46
C SER A 57 0.49 1.25 12.19
N ASP A 58 -0.11 2.20 11.50
CA ASP A 58 -1.14 3.09 12.06
C ASP A 58 -2.40 2.29 12.44
N ALA A 59 -2.82 1.33 11.61
CA ALA A 59 -3.94 0.44 11.89
C ALA A 59 -3.67 -0.49 13.09
N LEU A 60 -2.46 -1.05 13.20
CA LEU A 60 -2.08 -1.82 14.39
C LEU A 60 -2.08 -0.95 15.65
N GLN A 61 -1.60 0.28 15.56
CA GLN A 61 -1.61 1.20 16.70
C GLN A 61 -3.03 1.57 17.14
N GLY A 62 -3.94 1.80 16.20
CA GLY A 62 -5.35 2.04 16.50
C GLY A 62 -6.01 0.79 17.12
N SER A 63 -5.67 -0.42 16.66
CA SER A 63 -6.25 -1.65 17.21
C SER A 63 -5.89 -1.85 18.69
N LEU A 64 -4.71 -1.38 19.10
CA LEU A 64 -4.31 -1.36 20.52
C LEU A 64 -5.14 -0.38 21.34
N GLN A 65 -5.51 0.76 20.75
CA GLN A 65 -6.35 1.78 21.39
C GLN A 65 -7.80 1.29 21.54
N ASP A 66 -8.30 0.61 20.51
CA ASP A 66 -9.63 -0.02 20.49
C ASP A 66 -9.71 -1.14 21.52
N LEU A 67 -8.67 -2.00 21.58
CA LEU A 67 -8.56 -3.06 22.58
C LEU A 67 -8.53 -2.49 24.02
N ALA A 68 -7.79 -1.41 24.25
CA ALA A 68 -7.76 -0.73 25.54
C ALA A 68 -9.10 -0.10 25.95
N SER A 69 -10.01 0.06 24.98
CA SER A 69 -11.35 0.60 25.17
C SER A 69 -12.45 -0.48 25.09
N ASP A 70 -12.06 -1.76 25.08
CA ASP A 70 -12.93 -2.93 24.92
C ASP A 70 -13.78 -2.91 23.62
N ILE A 71 -13.30 -2.23 22.57
CA ILE A 71 -13.95 -2.17 21.24
C ILE A 71 -13.36 -3.27 20.34
N ASN A 72 -13.62 -4.53 20.69
CA ASN A 72 -12.99 -5.68 20.06
C ASN A 72 -13.27 -5.81 18.56
N ASN A 73 -14.47 -5.45 18.12
CA ASN A 73 -14.86 -5.56 16.72
C ASN A 73 -14.07 -4.57 15.83
N ASP A 74 -13.82 -3.36 16.31
CA ASP A 74 -13.02 -2.35 15.62
C ASP A 74 -11.53 -2.71 15.66
N ALA A 75 -11.05 -3.21 16.80
CA ALA A 75 -9.69 -3.75 16.91
C ALA A 75 -9.44 -4.87 15.88
N SER A 76 -10.38 -5.82 15.77
CA SER A 76 -10.32 -6.94 14.80
C SER A 76 -10.35 -6.44 13.36
N LEU A 77 -11.19 -5.44 13.05
CA LEU A 77 -11.24 -4.80 11.74
C LEU A 77 -9.91 -4.12 11.38
N GLN A 78 -9.31 -3.38 12.32
CA GLN A 78 -8.06 -2.69 12.07
C GLN A 78 -6.88 -3.65 11.90
N VAL A 79 -6.81 -4.73 12.69
CA VAL A 79 -5.81 -5.78 12.50
C VAL A 79 -5.96 -6.46 11.14
N SER A 80 -7.20 -6.71 10.69
CA SER A 80 -7.47 -7.26 9.36
C SER A 80 -7.01 -6.31 8.26
N ALA A 81 -7.31 -5.02 8.37
CA ALA A 81 -6.85 -4.01 7.42
C ALA A 81 -5.31 -3.91 7.38
N ALA A 82 -4.64 -4.05 8.53
CA ALA A 82 -3.19 -4.02 8.61
C ALA A 82 -2.51 -5.12 7.76
N ALA A 83 -3.14 -6.30 7.66
CA ALA A 83 -2.64 -7.42 6.86
C ALA A 83 -2.70 -7.16 5.35
N ASP A 84 -3.60 -6.30 4.86
CA ASP A 84 -3.81 -6.05 3.44
C ASP A 84 -2.92 -4.96 2.85
N TYR A 85 -2.46 -4.01 3.68
CA TYR A 85 -1.61 -2.93 3.17
C TYR A 85 -0.26 -3.42 2.59
N PRO A 86 0.47 -4.39 3.20
CA PRO A 86 1.68 -4.96 2.60
C PRO A 86 1.43 -5.73 1.30
N ASN A 87 0.30 -6.47 1.19
CA ASN A 87 -0.10 -7.17 -0.04
C ASN A 87 -0.21 -6.23 -1.24
N SER A 88 -0.59 -4.97 -1.00
CA SER A 88 -0.59 -3.95 -2.05
C SER A 88 0.80 -3.74 -2.64
N CYS A 89 1.86 -3.79 -1.83
CA CYS A 89 3.25 -3.67 -2.27
C CYS A 89 3.68 -4.90 -3.08
N HIS A 90 3.39 -6.11 -2.59
CA HIS A 90 3.67 -7.36 -3.29
C HIS A 90 3.05 -7.44 -4.67
N ASN A 91 1.81 -6.97 -4.82
CA ASN A 91 1.13 -6.93 -6.11
C ASN A 91 1.84 -6.00 -7.11
N VAL A 92 2.52 -4.94 -6.62
CA VAL A 92 3.42 -4.07 -7.41
C VAL A 92 4.73 -4.77 -7.78
N PHE A 93 5.06 -5.95 -7.25
CA PHE A 93 6.20 -6.75 -7.70
C PHE A 93 5.79 -7.94 -8.56
N LYS A 94 4.59 -8.51 -8.34
CA LYS A 94 4.10 -9.66 -9.11
C LYS A 94 3.82 -9.37 -10.58
N GLY A 95 3.37 -8.17 -10.93
CA GLY A 95 3.11 -7.83 -12.34
C GLY A 95 4.37 -7.38 -13.11
N ALA A 96 5.59 -7.52 -12.55
CA ALA A 96 6.84 -7.06 -13.14
C ALA A 96 7.55 -8.21 -13.84
N PRO A 97 7.49 -8.31 -15.17
CA PRO A 97 8.32 -9.25 -15.90
C PRO A 97 9.81 -8.90 -15.74
N GLY A 98 10.52 -9.64 -14.89
CA GLY A 98 11.97 -9.51 -14.66
C GLY A 98 12.38 -8.91 -13.31
N LEU A 99 11.42 -8.46 -12.48
CA LEU A 99 11.71 -8.03 -11.12
C LEU A 99 11.33 -9.14 -10.15
N THR A 100 12.33 -9.72 -9.48
CA THR A 100 12.06 -10.70 -8.42
C THR A 100 11.70 -9.95 -7.15
N TYR A 101 10.54 -10.24 -6.57
CA TYR A 101 10.18 -9.69 -5.28
C TYR A 101 11.23 -10.12 -4.23
N PRO A 102 11.83 -9.19 -3.48
CA PRO A 102 12.88 -9.54 -2.52
C PRO A 102 12.37 -10.53 -1.47
N SER A 103 13.04 -11.68 -1.33
CA SER A 103 12.64 -12.74 -0.40
C SER A 103 12.53 -12.26 1.05
N GLY A 104 13.39 -11.33 1.46
CA GLY A 104 13.32 -10.70 2.79
C GLY A 104 12.06 -9.84 3.00
N LEU A 105 11.48 -9.26 1.94
CA LEU A 105 10.20 -8.55 2.02
C LEU A 105 9.03 -9.53 2.03
N ALA A 106 9.08 -10.57 1.18
CA ALA A 106 8.08 -11.63 1.16
C ALA A 106 7.92 -12.32 2.52
N GLN A 107 9.04 -12.66 3.16
CA GLN A 107 9.02 -13.30 4.47
C GLN A 107 8.42 -12.38 5.55
N ARG A 108 8.70 -11.07 5.50
CA ARG A 108 8.17 -10.10 6.47
C ARG A 108 6.66 -9.89 6.28
N GLU A 109 6.22 -9.82 5.04
CA GLU A 109 4.81 -9.71 4.68
C GLU A 109 4.03 -10.95 5.14
N GLU A 110 4.49 -12.15 4.82
CA GLU A 110 3.87 -13.40 5.24
C GLU A 110 3.80 -13.50 6.77
N LEU A 111 4.90 -13.15 7.45
CA LEU A 111 4.93 -13.12 8.91
C LEU A 111 3.89 -12.14 9.48
N LEU A 112 3.76 -10.95 8.90
CA LEU A 112 2.78 -9.96 9.34
C LEU A 112 1.35 -10.46 9.15
N VAL A 113 1.03 -11.08 8.01
CA VAL A 113 -0.29 -11.68 7.76
C VAL A 113 -0.61 -12.76 8.81
N HIS A 114 0.35 -13.65 9.10
CA HIS A 114 0.15 -14.67 10.13
C HIS A 114 -0.04 -14.09 11.53
N LEU A 115 0.75 -13.09 11.92
CA LEU A 115 0.62 -12.43 13.21
C LEU A 115 -0.73 -11.71 13.34
N CYS A 116 -1.19 -11.03 12.28
CA CYS A 116 -2.52 -10.40 12.26
C CYS A 116 -3.63 -11.44 12.39
N GLY A 117 -3.51 -12.59 11.71
CA GLY A 117 -4.48 -13.69 11.84
C GLY A 117 -4.55 -14.27 13.25
N VAL A 118 -3.41 -14.46 13.91
CA VAL A 118 -3.36 -14.87 15.32
C VAL A 118 -4.02 -13.83 16.23
N ALA A 119 -3.73 -12.54 16.03
CA ALA A 119 -4.30 -11.46 16.82
C ALA A 119 -5.83 -11.36 16.65
N VAL A 120 -6.35 -11.40 15.43
CA VAL A 120 -7.81 -11.47 15.17
C VAL A 120 -8.44 -12.67 15.86
N GLY A 121 -7.81 -13.83 15.78
CA GLY A 121 -8.28 -15.04 16.46
C GLY A 121 -8.40 -14.86 17.97
N ILE A 122 -7.44 -14.19 18.60
CA ILE A 122 -7.46 -13.89 20.04
C ILE A 122 -8.52 -12.83 20.37
N ILE A 123 -8.58 -11.73 19.61
CA ILE A 123 -9.55 -10.65 19.82
C ILE A 123 -10.99 -11.17 19.76
N ASN A 124 -11.28 -12.07 18.83
CA ASN A 124 -12.62 -12.67 18.70
C ASN A 124 -13.03 -13.55 19.90
N LEU A 125 -12.10 -13.94 20.78
CA LEU A 125 -12.42 -14.65 22.03
C LEU A 125 -12.89 -13.70 23.14
N LEU A 126 -12.70 -12.38 22.96
CA LEU A 126 -13.00 -11.37 23.97
C LEU A 126 -14.47 -10.92 23.98
N GLY A 127 -15.26 -11.30 22.96
CA GLY A 127 -16.68 -10.97 22.84
C GLY A 127 -16.94 -9.78 21.92
#